data_AF-A0A2I8AEE3-F1
#
_entry.id   AF-A0A2I8AEE3-F1
#
_cell.length_a   1.000
_cell.length_b   1.000
_cell.length_c   1.000
_cell.angle_alpha   90.00
_cell.angle_beta   90.00
_cell.angle_gamma   90.00
#
_symmetry.space_group_name_H-M   'P 1'
#
loop_
_entity.id
_entity.type
_entity.pdbx_description
1 polymer ?
#
loop_
_entity_poly.entity_id
_entity_poly.type
_entity_poly.pdbx_seq_one_letter_code
_entity_poly.pdbx_strand_id
1 'polypeptide(L)'
;MVQYTLAQSPEIILTVAGKDSAKARDKAMDQLLELMNAGKLPTELEEGFGPQQLIEVKEPTAESSSGEDAITQAVQVLSNLATLKLKVQESRAEALEIRKAVDVLFSDESVTEEEITRLKEGFKVLKNFAQANLRYQEARNKAEHARQVLDQALESPGETSH
;
A
#
# COMPACT_ATOMS: atom_id res chain seq x y z
N MET A 1 -20.30 3.03 -11.41
CA MET A 1 -20.90 2.08 -10.45
C MET A 1 -20.82 2.76 -9.08
N VAL A 2 -21.79 2.53 -8.20
CA VAL A 2 -21.74 3.02 -6.81
C VAL A 2 -21.55 1.82 -5.88
N GLN A 3 -20.81 2.02 -4.80
CA GLN A 3 -20.53 0.99 -3.80
C GLN A 3 -21.05 1.41 -2.43
N TYR A 4 -21.49 0.43 -1.65
CA TYR A 4 -21.97 0.63 -0.29
C TYR A 4 -21.37 -0.41 0.65
N THR A 5 -21.25 -0.05 1.92
CA THR A 5 -20.78 -0.90 3.02
C THR A 5 -21.62 -0.72 4.26
N LEU A 6 -21.41 -1.60 5.23
CA LEU A 6 -22.02 -1.56 6.56
C LEU A 6 -21.04 -0.95 7.56
N ALA A 7 -21.55 -0.20 8.55
CA ALA A 7 -20.73 0.37 9.62
C ALA A 7 -20.04 -0.72 10.46
N GLN A 8 -20.75 -1.81 10.70
CA GLN A 8 -20.31 -2.93 11.54
C GLN A 8 -19.46 -3.95 10.77
N SER A 9 -19.55 -3.93 9.43
CA SER A 9 -18.86 -4.84 8.52
C SER A 9 -18.34 -4.09 7.29
N PRO A 10 -17.24 -3.31 7.44
CA PRO A 10 -16.60 -2.59 6.34
C PRO A 10 -16.07 -3.50 5.21
N GLU A 11 -15.95 -4.80 5.47
CA GLU A 11 -15.54 -5.83 4.51
C GLU A 11 -16.63 -6.23 3.50
N ILE A 12 -17.90 -5.89 3.76
CA ILE A 12 -19.00 -6.17 2.83
C ILE A 12 -19.16 -5.01 1.86
N ILE A 13 -18.81 -5.26 0.59
CA ILE A 13 -18.97 -4.28 -0.48
C ILE A 13 -20.14 -4.67 -1.39
N LEU A 14 -21.19 -3.86 -1.36
CA LEU A 14 -22.37 -3.98 -2.20
C LEU A 14 -22.21 -3.07 -3.42
N THR A 15 -22.15 -3.64 -4.62
CA THR A 15 -21.90 -2.86 -5.85
C THR A 15 -23.17 -2.77 -6.69
N VAL A 16 -23.58 -1.56 -7.03
CA VAL A 16 -24.79 -1.29 -7.81
C VAL A 16 -24.45 -0.41 -9.03
N ALA A 17 -25.05 -0.74 -10.17
CA ALA A 17 -24.92 0.08 -11.38
C ALA A 17 -25.63 1.43 -11.22
N GLY A 18 -24.92 2.52 -11.49
CA GLY A 18 -25.42 3.90 -11.39
C GLY A 18 -24.57 4.78 -10.47
N LYS A 19 -25.19 5.85 -9.97
CA LYS A 19 -24.68 6.81 -8.97
C LYS A 19 -25.47 6.66 -7.67
N ASP A 20 -24.97 7.22 -6.56
CA ASP A 20 -25.71 7.22 -5.29
C ASP A 20 -27.09 7.84 -5.46
N SER A 21 -28.11 7.08 -5.07
CA SER A 21 -29.52 7.46 -5.13
C SER A 21 -30.34 6.53 -4.24
N ALA A 22 -31.54 6.96 -3.84
CA ALA A 22 -32.45 6.10 -3.07
C ALA A 22 -32.67 4.74 -3.76
N LYS A 23 -32.88 4.75 -5.09
CA LYS A 23 -33.05 3.54 -5.90
C LYS A 23 -31.81 2.65 -5.93
N ALA A 24 -30.60 3.21 -5.87
CA ALA A 24 -29.37 2.43 -5.83
C ALA A 24 -29.16 1.79 -4.45
N ARG A 25 -29.55 2.49 -3.38
CA ARG A 25 -29.52 1.98 -2.01
C ARG A 25 -30.55 0.87 -1.79
N ASP A 26 -31.75 1.01 -2.37
CA ASP A 26 -32.77 -0.06 -2.34
C ASP A 26 -32.24 -1.34 -3.00
N LYS A 27 -31.58 -1.21 -4.17
CA LYS A 27 -30.93 -2.36 -4.84
C LYS A 27 -29.77 -2.95 -4.06
N ALA A 28 -28.99 -2.12 -3.36
CA ALA A 28 -27.93 -2.60 -2.49
C ALA A 28 -28.52 -3.37 -1.30
N MET A 29 -29.67 -2.94 -0.79
CA MET A 29 -30.40 -3.69 0.24
C MET A 29 -30.89 -5.06 -0.26
N ASP A 30 -31.38 -5.15 -1.50
CA ASP A 30 -31.75 -6.44 -2.09
C ASP A 30 -30.55 -7.41 -2.10
N GLN A 31 -29.36 -6.93 -2.49
CA GLN A 31 -28.12 -7.73 -2.45
C GLN A 31 -27.72 -8.12 -1.01
N LEU A 32 -27.90 -7.21 -0.05
CA LEU A 32 -27.62 -7.48 1.35
C LEU A 32 -28.53 -8.59 1.92
N LEU A 33 -29.81 -8.56 1.58
CA LEU A 33 -30.78 -9.59 1.96
C LEU A 33 -30.41 -10.96 1.37
N GLU A 34 -29.90 -10.99 0.13
CA GLU A 34 -29.37 -12.23 -0.45
C GLU A 34 -28.17 -12.78 0.32
N LEU A 35 -27.25 -11.92 0.76
CA LEU A 35 -26.10 -12.32 1.59
C LEU A 35 -26.52 -12.82 2.97
N MET A 36 -27.53 -12.20 3.58
CA MET A 36 -28.13 -12.66 4.84
C MET A 36 -28.76 -14.04 4.68
N ASN A 37 -29.57 -14.25 3.64
CA ASN A 37 -30.19 -15.54 3.35
C ASN A 37 -29.16 -16.62 3.02
N ALA A 38 -28.01 -16.24 2.45
CA ALA A 38 -26.89 -17.14 2.18
C ALA A 38 -26.01 -17.42 3.41
N GLY A 39 -26.30 -16.82 4.58
CA GLY A 39 -25.50 -16.97 5.80
C GLY A 39 -24.07 -16.39 5.66
N LYS A 40 -23.87 -15.43 4.75
CA LYS A 40 -22.56 -14.82 4.45
C LYS A 40 -22.34 -13.48 5.15
N LEU A 41 -23.30 -13.07 5.98
CA LEU A 41 -23.15 -11.87 6.81
C LEU A 41 -22.36 -12.23 8.08
N PRO A 42 -21.18 -11.63 8.30
CA PRO A 42 -20.32 -11.96 9.45
C PRO A 42 -20.84 -11.35 10.77
N THR A 43 -21.74 -10.38 10.70
CA THR A 43 -22.36 -9.72 11.87
C THR A 43 -23.87 -9.57 11.66
N GLU A 44 -24.63 -9.46 12.74
CA GLU A 44 -26.05 -9.12 12.69
C GLU A 44 -26.24 -7.63 12.38
N LEU A 45 -27.34 -7.28 11.70
CA LEU A 45 -27.72 -5.89 11.45
C LEU A 45 -28.49 -5.32 12.65
N GLU A 46 -28.40 -4.02 12.86
CA GLU A 46 -29.22 -3.32 13.86
C GLU A 46 -30.73 -3.48 13.58
N GLU A 47 -31.52 -3.53 14.66
CA GLU A 47 -32.98 -3.61 14.56
C GLU A 47 -33.54 -2.38 13.81
N GLY A 48 -34.24 -2.60 12.70
CA GLY A 48 -34.73 -1.54 11.83
C GLY A 48 -33.73 -1.06 10.77
N PHE A 49 -32.66 -1.84 10.49
CA PHE A 49 -31.68 -1.50 9.46
C PHE A 49 -32.33 -1.23 8.08
N GLY A 50 -32.07 -0.04 7.51
CA GLY A 50 -32.64 0.38 6.24
C GLY A 50 -31.63 0.90 5.21
N PRO A 51 -32.06 1.13 3.94
CA PRO A 51 -31.20 1.57 2.84
C PRO A 51 -30.42 2.87 3.10
N GLN A 52 -30.92 3.72 3.98
CA GLN A 52 -30.28 4.99 4.36
C GLN A 52 -29.07 4.80 5.28
N GLN A 53 -28.98 3.68 5.98
CA GLN A 53 -27.86 3.35 6.87
C GLN A 53 -26.70 2.68 6.15
N LEU A 54 -26.87 2.33 4.87
CA LEU A 54 -25.77 1.96 4.01
C LEU A 54 -24.79 3.14 3.91
N ILE A 55 -23.53 2.88 4.18
CA ILE A 55 -22.47 3.86 4.02
C ILE A 55 -22.01 3.77 2.57
N GLU A 56 -22.16 4.86 1.82
CA GLU A 56 -21.55 4.93 0.50
C GLU A 56 -20.04 4.78 0.66
N VAL A 57 -19.49 3.72 0.07
CA VAL A 57 -18.05 3.57 -0.05
C VAL A 57 -17.65 4.58 -1.10
N LYS A 58 -17.24 5.75 -0.64
CA LYS A 58 -16.38 6.62 -1.42
C LYS A 58 -15.03 5.92 -1.50
N GLU A 59 -14.94 4.90 -2.34
CA GLU A 59 -13.65 4.56 -2.92
C GLU A 59 -13.11 5.89 -3.45
N PRO A 60 -11.81 6.19 -3.26
CA PRO A 60 -11.21 7.26 -4.00
C PRO A 60 -11.41 6.91 -5.47
N THR A 61 -12.47 7.46 -6.05
CA THR A 61 -12.84 7.27 -7.43
C THR A 61 -11.61 7.69 -8.19
N ALA A 62 -11.01 6.74 -8.90
CA ALA A 62 -10.05 7.00 -9.97
C ALA A 62 -10.72 7.73 -11.17
N GLU A 63 -11.73 8.56 -10.90
CA GLU A 63 -12.53 9.33 -11.85
C GLU A 63 -12.86 10.72 -11.26
N SER A 64 -11.89 11.32 -10.57
CA SER A 64 -11.66 12.76 -10.57
C SER A 64 -10.37 13.08 -9.82
N SER A 65 -9.24 12.44 -10.16
CA SER A 65 -7.99 13.14 -9.91
C SER A 65 -7.91 14.20 -11.00
N SER A 66 -8.09 15.47 -10.64
CA SER A 66 -7.49 16.53 -11.48
C SER A 66 -6.03 16.14 -11.71
N GLY A 67 -5.39 16.58 -12.81
CA GLY A 67 -3.96 16.33 -13.00
C GLY A 67 -3.13 16.66 -11.75
N GLU A 68 -3.59 17.62 -10.94
CA GLU A 68 -3.00 18.01 -9.65
C GLU A 68 -3.04 16.91 -8.57
N ASP A 69 -4.11 16.12 -8.47
CA ASP A 69 -4.20 15.01 -7.51
C ASP A 69 -3.25 13.86 -7.91
N ALA A 70 -3.14 13.56 -9.21
CA ALA A 70 -2.20 12.57 -9.72
C ALA A 70 -0.74 13.02 -9.51
N ILE A 71 -0.46 14.31 -9.73
CA ILE A 71 0.84 14.95 -9.42
C ILE A 71 1.14 14.85 -7.92
N THR A 72 0.18 15.15 -7.05
CA THR A 72 0.35 15.10 -5.59
C THR A 72 0.70 13.68 -5.13
N GLN A 73 -0.02 12.68 -5.64
CA GLN A 73 0.27 11.27 -5.34
C GLN A 73 1.65 10.85 -5.88
N ALA A 74 2.01 11.29 -7.08
CA ALA A 74 3.33 11.01 -7.66
C ALA A 74 4.47 11.57 -6.81
N VAL A 75 4.36 12.83 -6.35
CA VAL A 75 5.34 13.45 -5.45
C VAL A 75 5.43 12.69 -4.13
N GLN A 76 4.30 12.26 -3.55
CA GLN A 76 4.31 11.51 -2.30
C GLN A 76 5.00 10.15 -2.44
N VAL A 77 4.76 9.45 -3.54
CA VAL A 77 5.43 8.17 -3.84
C VAL A 77 6.94 8.36 -3.99
N LEU A 78 7.37 9.42 -4.68
CA LEU A 78 8.79 9.75 -4.84
C LEU A 78 9.45 10.19 -3.53
N SER A 79 8.71 10.94 -2.68
CA SER A 79 9.17 11.32 -1.34
C SER A 79 9.40 10.10 -0.46
N ASN A 80 8.45 9.16 -0.44
CA ASN A 80 8.61 7.89 0.27
C ASN A 80 9.81 7.08 -0.28
N LEU A 81 10.01 7.04 -1.61
CA LEU A 81 11.19 6.41 -2.20
C LEU A 81 12.48 7.06 -1.68
N ALA A 82 12.54 8.38 -1.61
CA ALA A 82 13.71 9.12 -1.13
C ALA A 82 14.03 8.79 0.34
N THR A 83 13.03 8.76 1.22
CA THR A 83 13.20 8.35 2.62
C THR A 83 13.71 6.92 2.74
N LEU A 84 13.14 5.99 1.96
CA LEU A 84 13.58 4.59 1.95
C LEU A 84 15.01 4.45 1.42
N LYS A 85 15.37 5.20 0.38
CA LYS A 85 16.72 5.23 -0.17
C LYS A 85 17.74 5.66 0.88
N LEU A 86 17.45 6.72 1.61
CA LEU A 86 18.31 7.22 2.69
C LEU A 86 18.50 6.16 3.78
N LYS A 87 17.41 5.56 4.26
CA LYS A 87 17.45 4.52 5.30
C LYS A 87 18.29 3.30 4.90
N VAL A 88 18.18 2.88 3.64
CA VAL A 88 19.00 1.81 3.07
C VAL A 88 20.47 2.24 3.00
N GLN A 89 20.76 3.47 2.57
CA GLN A 89 22.13 3.98 2.49
C GLN A 89 22.81 4.08 3.85
N GLU A 90 22.12 4.58 4.88
CA GLU A 90 22.64 4.73 6.24
C GLU A 90 23.08 3.39 6.85
N SER A 91 22.34 2.32 6.61
CA SER A 91 22.61 1.00 7.20
C SER A 91 23.42 0.07 6.28
N ARG A 92 23.73 0.48 5.04
CA ARG A 92 24.36 -0.38 4.03
C ARG A 92 25.76 -0.84 4.41
N ALA A 93 26.61 0.07 4.86
CA ALA A 93 28.01 -0.25 5.14
C ALA A 93 28.11 -1.27 6.27
N GLU A 94 27.42 -1.00 7.38
CA GLU A 94 27.38 -1.87 8.55
C GLU A 94 26.77 -3.25 8.23
N ALA A 95 25.66 -3.29 7.50
CA ALA A 95 25.03 -4.55 7.12
C ALA A 95 25.92 -5.42 6.20
N LEU A 96 26.69 -4.80 5.29
CA LEU A 96 27.63 -5.51 4.42
C LEU A 96 28.82 -6.08 5.19
N GLU A 97 29.34 -5.36 6.18
CA GLU A 97 30.39 -5.87 7.07
C GLU A 97 29.89 -7.07 7.87
N ILE A 98 28.70 -6.97 8.47
CA ILE A 98 28.10 -8.08 9.21
C ILE A 98 27.83 -9.27 8.28
N ARG A 99 27.33 -9.04 7.05
CA ARG A 99 27.17 -10.11 6.06
C ARG A 99 28.50 -10.85 5.92
N LYS A 100 29.62 -10.16 5.66
CA LYS A 100 30.92 -10.85 5.49
C LYS A 100 31.27 -11.71 6.71
N ALA A 101 31.02 -11.20 7.92
CA ALA A 101 31.24 -11.96 9.15
C ALA A 101 30.34 -13.23 9.26
N VAL A 102 29.20 -13.28 8.57
CA VAL A 102 28.36 -14.49 8.49
C VAL A 102 29.09 -15.65 7.80
N ASP A 103 30.01 -15.39 6.87
CA ASP A 103 30.74 -16.45 6.15
C ASP A 103 31.55 -17.34 7.10
N VAL A 104 31.97 -16.81 8.25
CA VAL A 104 32.69 -17.56 9.29
C VAL A 104 31.84 -18.71 9.85
N LEU A 105 30.51 -18.60 9.86
CA LEU A 105 29.63 -19.70 10.26
C LEU A 105 29.63 -20.87 9.28
N PHE A 106 30.16 -20.65 8.08
CA PHE A 106 30.24 -21.63 7.00
C PHE A 106 31.68 -22.09 6.71
N SER A 107 32.66 -21.61 7.47
CA SER A 107 34.04 -22.08 7.38
C SER A 107 34.32 -23.19 8.40
N ASP A 108 35.39 -23.95 8.16
CA ASP A 108 35.90 -24.97 9.10
C ASP A 108 36.79 -24.34 10.21
N GLU A 109 36.87 -23.01 10.28
CA GLU A 109 37.70 -22.31 11.24
C GLU A 109 37.05 -22.28 12.63
N SER A 110 37.87 -22.39 13.68
CA SER A 110 37.39 -22.29 15.05
C SER A 110 36.97 -20.85 15.36
N VAL A 111 35.73 -20.66 15.81
CA VAL A 111 35.18 -19.37 16.22
C VAL A 111 35.26 -19.15 17.72
N THR A 112 35.56 -17.92 18.12
CA THR A 112 35.51 -17.49 19.52
C THR A 112 34.10 -17.09 19.95
N GLU A 113 33.82 -17.12 21.25
CA GLU A 113 32.53 -16.69 21.79
C GLU A 113 32.27 -15.19 21.54
N GLU A 114 33.32 -14.38 21.55
CA GLU A 114 33.27 -12.94 21.27
C GLU A 114 32.84 -12.66 19.83
N GLU A 115 33.36 -13.42 18.86
CA GLU A 115 32.97 -13.33 17.45
C GLU A 115 31.50 -13.73 17.26
N ILE A 116 31.07 -14.82 17.90
CA ILE A 116 29.67 -15.26 17.85
C ILE A 116 28.74 -14.22 18.48
N THR A 117 29.16 -13.57 19.56
CA THR A 117 28.36 -12.52 20.23
C THR A 117 28.19 -11.30 19.33
N ARG A 118 29.28 -10.80 18.73
CA ARG A 118 29.22 -9.68 17.77
C ARG A 118 28.36 -10.03 16.55
N LEU A 119 28.45 -11.26 16.06
CA LEU A 119 27.64 -11.71 14.93
C LEU A 119 26.15 -11.74 15.27
N LYS A 120 25.79 -12.23 16.47
CA LYS A 120 24.41 -12.24 16.96
C LYS A 120 23.82 -10.84 17.07
N GLU A 121 24.59 -9.88 17.59
CA GLU A 121 24.19 -8.47 17.65
C GLU A 121 23.99 -7.88 16.25
N GLY A 122 24.91 -8.22 15.34
CA GLY A 122 24.86 -7.80 13.94
C GLY A 122 23.64 -8.32 13.17
N PHE A 123 23.09 -9.49 13.50
CA PHE A 123 21.90 -10.01 12.80
C PHE A 123 20.70 -9.06 12.85
N LYS A 124 20.57 -8.25 13.91
CA LYS A 124 19.51 -7.24 14.00
C LYS A 124 19.68 -6.17 12.91
N VAL A 125 20.91 -5.70 12.71
CA VAL A 125 21.25 -4.72 11.66
C VAL A 125 20.99 -5.33 10.28
N LEU A 126 21.47 -6.55 10.06
CA LEU A 126 21.31 -7.25 8.78
C LEU A 126 19.83 -7.48 8.43
N LYS A 127 19.01 -7.89 9.40
CA LYS A 127 17.54 -7.99 9.26
C LYS A 127 16.92 -6.65 8.90
N ASN A 128 17.25 -5.59 9.64
CA ASN A 128 16.66 -4.27 9.44
C ASN A 128 17.03 -3.70 8.06
N PHE A 129 18.29 -3.85 7.64
CA PHE A 129 18.76 -3.49 6.32
C PHE A 129 18.03 -4.27 5.23
N ALA A 130 17.92 -5.60 5.36
CA ALA A 130 17.23 -6.44 4.38
C ALA A 130 15.76 -6.03 4.21
N GLN A 131 15.04 -5.80 5.31
CA GLN A 131 13.65 -5.34 5.29
C GLN A 131 13.51 -3.93 4.68
N ALA A 132 14.42 -3.02 5.00
CA ALA A 132 14.43 -1.69 4.39
C ALA A 132 14.74 -1.75 2.89
N ASN A 133 15.69 -2.59 2.48
CA ASN A 133 16.08 -2.78 1.09
C ASN A 133 14.94 -3.40 0.26
N LEU A 134 14.21 -4.36 0.82
CA LEU A 134 13.02 -4.93 0.16
C LEU A 134 11.95 -3.85 -0.08
N ARG A 135 11.59 -3.09 0.97
CA ARG A 135 10.64 -1.98 0.84
C ARG A 135 11.09 -0.93 -0.15
N TYR A 136 12.39 -0.62 -0.18
CA TYR A 136 12.97 0.29 -1.16
C TYR A 136 12.82 -0.22 -2.60
N GLN A 137 13.08 -1.52 -2.84
CA GLN A 137 12.89 -2.12 -4.17
C GLN A 137 11.43 -2.08 -4.62
N GLU A 138 10.49 -2.42 -3.74
CA GLU A 138 9.06 -2.31 -4.01
C GLU A 138 8.63 -0.87 -4.29
N ALA A 139 9.10 0.09 -3.49
CA ALA A 139 8.83 1.51 -3.69
C ALA A 139 9.43 2.02 -5.00
N ARG A 140 10.60 1.53 -5.40
CA ARG A 140 11.25 1.92 -6.65
C ARG A 140 10.42 1.53 -7.87
N ASN A 141 9.82 0.33 -7.86
CA ASN A 141 8.94 -0.11 -8.93
C ASN A 141 7.70 0.78 -9.06
N LYS A 142 7.10 1.18 -7.93
CA LYS A 142 5.95 2.11 -7.92
C LYS A 142 6.33 3.52 -8.34
N ALA A 143 7.52 3.96 -7.96
CA ALA A 143 8.04 5.28 -8.26
C ALA A 143 8.36 5.52 -9.74
N GLU A 144 8.58 4.46 -10.53
CA GLU A 144 8.80 4.59 -11.97
C GLU A 144 7.57 5.17 -12.68
N HIS A 145 6.37 4.73 -12.30
CA HIS A 145 5.12 5.30 -12.79
C HIS A 145 4.90 6.73 -12.29
N ALA A 146 5.16 6.98 -11.01
CA ALA A 146 5.10 8.34 -10.44
C ALA A 146 6.03 9.32 -11.17
N ARG A 147 7.22 8.87 -11.58
CA ARG A 147 8.15 9.67 -12.38
C ARG A 147 7.51 10.06 -13.72
N GLN A 148 6.91 9.10 -14.43
CA GLN A 148 6.26 9.38 -15.72
C GLN A 148 5.11 10.40 -15.59
N VAL A 149 4.31 10.33 -14.52
CA VAL A 149 3.24 11.31 -14.26
C VAL A 149 3.81 12.72 -14.08
N LEU A 150 4.90 12.85 -13.33
CA LEU A 150 5.58 14.13 -13.19
C LEU A 150 6.22 14.59 -14.49
N ASP A 151 6.89 13.70 -15.23
CA ASP A 151 7.52 14.01 -16.50
C ASP A 151 6.48 14.59 -17.48
N GLN A 152 5.30 13.96 -17.60
CA GLN A 152 4.19 14.43 -18.43
C GLN A 152 3.59 15.76 -17.96
N ALA A 153 3.52 15.99 -16.64
CA ALA A 153 3.05 17.26 -16.09
C ALA A 153 4.04 18.41 -16.30
N LEU A 154 5.33 18.09 -16.41
CA LEU A 154 6.42 19.04 -16.63
C LEU A 154 6.71 19.28 -18.12
N GLU A 155 6.41 18.31 -19.00
CA GLU A 155 6.40 18.47 -20.45
C GLU A 155 5.34 19.52 -20.83
N SER A 156 5.78 20.70 -21.25
CA SER A 156 4.88 21.77 -21.70
C SER A 156 4.22 21.41 -23.03
N PRO A 157 2.92 21.70 -23.25
CA PRO A 157 2.31 21.68 -24.59
C PRO A 157 2.81 22.87 -25.44
N GLY A 158 4.13 22.96 -25.68
CA GLY A 158 4.75 24.18 -26.19
C GLY A 158 6.12 24.06 -26.86
N GLU A 159 6.63 22.87 -27.17
CA GLU A 159 7.84 22.72 -28.00
C GLU A 159 7.61 21.78 -29.20
N THR A 160 6.77 22.23 -30.13
CA THR A 160 7.00 21.96 -31.55
C THR A 160 7.36 23.28 -32.20
N SER A 161 8.64 23.62 -32.21
CA SER A 161 9.15 24.73 -33.03
C SER A 161 9.09 24.36 -34.51
N HIS A 162 8.54 25.30 -35.27
CA HIS A 162 8.50 25.36 -36.74
C HIS A 162 9.88 25.39 -37.39
#